data_AF-A0A7K1DWF6-F1
#
_entry.id   AF-A0A7K1DWF6-F1
#
_cell.length_a   1.000
_cell.length_b   1.000
_cell.length_c   1.000
_cell.angle_alpha   90.00
_cell.angle_beta   90.00
_cell.angle_gamma   90.00
#
_symmetry.space_group_name_H-M   'P 1'
#
loop_
_entity.id
_entity.type
_entity.pdbx_description
1 polymer ?
#
loop_
_entity_poly.entity_id
_entity_poly.type
_entity_poly.pdbx_seq_one_letter_code
_entity_poly.pdbx_strand_id
1 'polypeptide(L)'
;MLIGILQSKVVHRILAISIAAVVSLGSVLPAQATTSTGSSHSQTVMFGPLSCEDGGECKTGGSHSQTVLFGPLSCEDGGECKVGDLGPGGGVVFYVLDPSVKSRWHYLEASPENWNDGESDPQSIWCQNEKVFVKSSLTGNTPAKSVTSGLIGSGAKNTQSILGSCASGAANVSAAYRGGGYGNWFLPSKEELKLMYKNRAAIGGFESGAYWSSTELAGSYSGAQSFINGTQFFTQKCCPRYVRPIRTF
;
A
#
# COMPACT_ATOMS: atom_id res chain seq x y z
N MET A 1 -47.61 40.25 9.70
CA MET A 1 -47.82 39.42 10.90
C MET A 1 -46.95 38.19 10.72
N LEU A 2 -45.90 38.10 11.57
CA LEU A 2 -45.06 36.96 11.97
C LEU A 2 -44.33 36.12 10.90
N ILE A 3 -42.99 36.15 10.80
CA ILE A 3 -41.91 35.60 11.67
C ILE A 3 -41.70 34.09 11.45
N GLY A 4 -40.49 33.70 11.02
CA GLY A 4 -39.72 32.67 11.73
C GLY A 4 -39.18 31.46 10.96
N ILE A 5 -37.84 31.41 10.87
CA ILE A 5 -36.94 30.26 11.10
C ILE A 5 -36.80 29.20 9.97
N LEU A 6 -35.61 29.15 9.37
CA LEU A 6 -34.76 27.95 9.35
C LEU A 6 -33.32 28.31 8.93
N GLN A 7 -32.44 28.34 9.93
CA GLN A 7 -30.99 28.34 9.81
C GLN A 7 -30.48 26.89 9.88
N SER A 8 -29.31 26.65 9.25
CA SER A 8 -28.25 25.72 9.65
C SER A 8 -28.12 24.36 8.92
N LYS A 9 -26.92 24.23 8.32
CA LYS A 9 -26.06 23.04 8.11
C LYS A 9 -25.82 22.57 6.67
N VAL A 10 -25.19 23.42 5.86
CA VAL A 10 -24.33 22.94 4.76
C VAL A 10 -23.06 23.80 4.71
N VAL A 11 -22.21 23.66 5.73
CA VAL A 11 -20.83 24.17 5.72
C VAL A 11 -19.96 23.06 6.30
N HIS A 12 -18.83 22.79 5.64
CA HIS A 12 -17.86 21.69 5.80
C HIS A 12 -18.09 20.53 4.84
N ARG A 13 -17.57 20.65 3.61
CA ARG A 13 -16.71 19.65 2.94
C ARG A 13 -16.24 20.20 1.58
N ILE A 14 -15.39 21.23 1.57
CA ILE A 14 -14.55 21.52 0.40
C ILE A 14 -13.20 22.01 0.92
N LEU A 15 -12.28 21.09 1.16
CA LEU A 15 -10.86 21.41 1.15
C LEU A 15 -10.07 20.15 0.79
N ALA A 16 -9.79 20.00 -0.50
CA ALA A 16 -8.50 19.55 -1.02
C ALA A 16 -8.62 19.39 -2.54
N ILE A 17 -7.54 19.81 -3.22
CA ILE A 17 -7.26 19.63 -4.66
C ILE A 17 -7.87 20.69 -5.58
N SER A 18 -7.14 21.78 -5.73
CA SER A 18 -6.94 22.45 -7.03
C SER A 18 -5.63 23.25 -6.97
N ILE A 19 -4.51 22.57 -7.23
CA ILE A 19 -3.30 23.25 -7.72
C ILE A 19 -3.12 22.78 -9.16
N ALA A 20 -3.72 23.53 -10.08
CA ALA A 20 -3.36 23.50 -11.49
C ALA A 20 -3.55 24.90 -12.08
N ALA A 21 -2.41 25.56 -12.29
CA ALA A 21 -2.09 26.50 -13.36
C ALA A 21 -2.86 27.82 -13.47
N VAL A 22 -2.18 28.91 -13.05
CA VAL A 22 -1.91 30.03 -13.97
C VAL A 22 -0.42 30.38 -13.85
N VAL A 23 0.43 29.68 -14.61
CA VAL A 23 1.80 30.13 -14.89
C VAL A 23 1.78 30.83 -16.24
N SER A 24 1.77 32.16 -16.20
CA SER A 24 2.14 32.97 -17.36
C SER A 24 3.65 32.90 -17.52
N LEU A 25 4.09 32.55 -18.73
CA LEU A 25 5.46 32.31 -19.17
C LEU A 25 6.48 33.34 -18.65
N GLY A 26 7.42 32.86 -17.84
CA GLY A 26 8.69 33.50 -17.54
C GLY A 26 9.73 32.41 -17.32
N SER A 27 10.60 32.21 -18.30
CA SER A 27 11.60 31.14 -18.36
C SER A 27 12.53 31.14 -17.15
N VAL A 28 12.39 30.14 -16.27
CA VAL A 28 13.42 29.77 -15.30
C VAL A 28 13.89 28.37 -15.64
N LEU A 29 15.17 28.26 -16.00
CA LEU A 29 15.86 27.00 -16.27
C LEU A 29 15.70 26.02 -15.09
N PRO A 30 15.58 24.71 -15.34
CA PRO A 30 15.47 23.74 -14.25
C PRO A 30 16.80 23.69 -13.49
N ALA A 31 16.78 24.11 -12.23
CA ALA A 31 17.83 23.77 -11.28
C ALA A 31 17.82 22.25 -11.09
N GLN A 32 18.97 21.61 -11.31
CA GLN A 32 19.15 20.18 -11.12
C GLN A 32 18.75 19.80 -9.68
N ALA A 33 17.74 18.94 -9.56
CA ALA A 33 17.34 18.38 -8.28
C ALA A 33 18.41 17.39 -7.81
N THR A 34 19.30 17.83 -6.92
CA THR A 34 20.14 16.92 -6.12
C THR A 34 19.28 16.33 -5.01
N THR A 35 19.10 15.02 -5.03
CA THR A 35 18.44 14.26 -3.98
C THR A 35 19.26 14.32 -2.70
N SER A 36 18.82 15.12 -1.72
CA SER A 36 19.27 14.98 -0.33
C SER A 36 18.21 14.23 0.45
N THR A 37 18.52 12.98 0.81
CA THR A 37 17.75 12.23 1.80
C THR A 37 17.83 12.95 3.15
N GLY A 38 16.69 13.47 3.63
CA GLY A 38 16.51 13.83 5.04
C GLY A 38 16.76 15.29 5.44
N SER A 39 16.44 16.28 4.60
CA SER A 39 16.45 17.68 5.07
C SER A 39 15.26 18.47 4.57
N SER A 40 14.68 19.28 5.48
CA SER A 40 13.62 20.22 5.18
C SER A 40 14.00 21.08 3.97
N HIS A 41 13.21 20.98 2.91
CA HIS A 41 13.36 21.84 1.75
C HIS A 41 12.61 23.14 2.02
N SER A 42 13.34 24.27 2.07
CA SER A 42 12.75 25.61 2.12
C SER A 42 12.63 26.13 0.70
N GLN A 43 11.40 26.40 0.26
CA GLN A 43 11.16 27.19 -0.95
C GLN A 43 10.75 28.61 -0.55
N THR A 44 11.48 29.60 -1.05
CA THR A 44 11.11 31.01 -0.91
C THR A 44 10.15 31.37 -2.04
N VAL A 45 8.88 31.57 -1.72
CA VAL A 45 7.88 32.03 -2.69
C VAL A 45 7.68 33.53 -2.49
N MET A 46 7.94 34.30 -3.54
CA MET A 46 7.82 35.75 -3.53
C MET A 46 6.40 36.12 -3.95
N PHE A 47 5.61 36.66 -3.04
CA PHE A 47 4.32 37.28 -3.34
C PHE A 47 4.48 38.80 -3.28
N GLY A 48 4.26 39.46 -4.41
CA GLY A 48 4.18 40.92 -4.48
C GLY A 48 2.77 41.36 -4.84
N PRO A 49 2.14 42.30 -4.12
CA PRO A 49 0.90 42.89 -4.59
C PRO A 49 1.20 43.72 -5.84
N LEU A 50 0.57 43.38 -6.96
CA LEU A 50 0.45 44.27 -8.12
C LEU A 50 -0.79 45.13 -7.89
N SER A 51 -0.59 46.35 -7.38
CA SER A 51 -1.63 47.39 -7.43
C SER A 51 -1.37 48.27 -8.64
N CYS A 52 -2.25 48.17 -9.64
CA CYS A 52 -2.24 49.04 -10.81
C CYS A 52 -3.38 50.05 -10.61
N GLU A 53 -3.08 51.33 -10.48
CA GLU A 53 -4.09 52.39 -10.61
C GLU A 53 -4.18 52.80 -12.08
N ASP A 54 -5.41 53.00 -12.58
CA ASP A 54 -5.68 53.27 -14.00
C ASP A 54 -4.86 54.47 -14.52
N GLY A 55 -3.94 54.18 -15.43
CA GLY A 55 -3.19 55.19 -16.20
C GLY A 55 -1.78 55.54 -15.72
N GLY A 56 -1.20 54.84 -14.73
CA GLY A 56 0.18 55.07 -14.28
C GLY A 56 1.01 53.79 -14.08
N GLU A 57 2.33 53.90 -14.20
CA GLU A 57 3.29 52.79 -14.05
C GLU A 57 3.03 51.93 -12.80
N CYS A 58 2.95 50.61 -12.97
CA CYS A 58 2.78 49.64 -11.88
C CYS A 58 3.99 49.70 -10.93
N LYS A 59 3.77 50.14 -9.68
CA LYS A 59 4.82 50.12 -8.65
C LYS A 59 4.80 48.78 -7.94
N THR A 60 5.97 48.13 -7.86
CA THR A 60 6.15 46.93 -7.04
C THR A 60 6.11 47.32 -5.56
N GLY A 61 5.06 46.91 -4.85
CA GLY A 61 5.03 46.96 -3.38
C GLY A 61 6.11 46.06 -2.77
N GLY A 62 6.48 46.33 -1.51
CA GLY A 62 7.51 45.58 -0.78
C GLY A 62 7.27 44.07 -0.85
N SER A 63 8.29 43.33 -1.29
CA SER A 63 8.25 41.88 -1.36
C SER A 63 8.24 41.29 0.05
N HIS A 64 7.20 40.53 0.37
CA HIS A 64 7.18 39.71 1.57
C HIS A 64 7.72 38.32 1.20
N SER A 65 8.92 38.00 1.69
CA SER A 65 9.46 36.64 1.63
C SER A 65 8.88 35.83 2.79
N GLN A 66 8.00 34.87 2.49
CA GLN A 66 7.62 33.84 3.47
C GLN A 66 8.43 32.58 3.21
N THR A 67 9.13 32.14 4.25
CA THR A 67 9.78 30.84 4.28
C THR A 67 8.74 29.81 4.68
N VAL A 68 8.29 28.98 3.74
CA VAL A 68 7.41 27.85 4.06
C VAL A 68 8.30 26.65 4.40
N LEU A 69 8.26 26.23 5.67
CA LEU A 69 8.99 25.05 6.14
C LEU A 69 8.11 23.82 5.89
N PHE A 70 8.46 23.04 4.88
CA PHE A 70 7.83 21.73 4.67
C PHE A 70 8.42 20.73 5.66
N GLY A 71 7.56 20.12 6.48
CA GLY A 71 7.93 18.98 7.32
C GLY A 71 8.33 17.76 6.47
N PRO A 72 8.89 16.71 7.09
CA PRO A 72 9.15 15.46 6.38
C PRO A 72 7.84 14.92 5.77
N LEU A 73 7.93 14.37 4.56
CA LEU A 73 6.79 13.74 3.88
C LEU A 73 6.23 12.61 4.77
N SER A 74 4.91 12.42 4.70
CA SER A 74 4.23 11.28 5.31
C SER A 74 4.63 9.99 4.58
N CYS A 75 4.45 8.82 5.22
CA CYS A 75 4.70 7.52 4.57
C CYS A 75 3.84 7.33 3.30
N GLU A 76 2.57 7.74 3.35
CA GLU A 76 1.64 7.67 2.21
C GLU A 76 2.09 8.54 1.02
N ASP A 77 2.79 9.65 1.29
CA ASP A 77 3.35 10.57 0.29
C ASP A 77 4.79 10.21 -0.12
N GLY A 78 5.31 9.04 0.28
CA GLY A 78 6.65 8.56 -0.09
C GLY A 78 7.77 8.98 0.88
N GLY A 79 7.41 9.43 2.09
CA GLY A 79 8.33 9.62 3.19
C GLY A 79 8.78 8.33 3.87
N GLU A 80 9.53 8.46 4.96
CA GLU A 80 9.99 7.31 5.75
C GLU A 80 8.83 6.69 6.52
N CYS A 81 8.69 5.36 6.41
CA CYS A 81 7.61 4.62 7.05
C CYS A 81 8.08 3.84 8.28
N LYS A 82 7.22 3.73 9.29
CA LYS A 82 7.31 2.78 10.40
C LYS A 82 6.07 1.89 10.48
N VAL A 83 6.18 0.81 11.25
CA VAL A 83 5.04 -0.09 11.50
C VAL A 83 3.87 0.70 12.10
N GLY A 84 2.68 0.53 11.52
CA GLY A 84 1.45 1.23 11.89
C GLY A 84 1.14 2.47 11.06
N ASP A 85 2.09 2.96 10.25
CA ASP A 85 1.82 4.08 9.33
C ASP A 85 0.90 3.63 8.17
N LEU A 86 0.17 4.59 7.59
CA LEU A 86 -0.53 4.40 6.33
C LEU A 86 0.47 4.44 5.18
N GLY A 87 0.47 3.39 4.37
CA GLY A 87 1.25 3.30 3.14
C GLY A 87 0.49 3.88 1.94
N PRO A 88 1.19 4.05 0.80
CA PRO A 88 0.63 4.65 -0.41
C PRO A 88 -0.54 3.85 -1.00
N GLY A 89 -0.68 2.55 -0.67
CA GLY A 89 -1.82 1.75 -1.07
C GLY A 89 -3.08 1.96 -0.23
N GLY A 90 -3.03 2.84 0.77
CA GLY A 90 -4.04 2.96 1.83
C GLY A 90 -4.01 1.78 2.80
N GLY A 91 -2.98 0.94 2.75
CA GLY A 91 -2.75 -0.15 3.68
C GLY A 91 -1.98 0.30 4.92
N VAL A 92 -1.87 -0.60 5.89
CA VAL A 92 -1.06 -0.36 7.10
C VAL A 92 0.29 -1.03 6.94
N VAL A 93 1.37 -0.27 7.12
CA VAL A 93 2.73 -0.78 7.11
C VAL A 93 2.93 -1.74 8.28
N PHE A 94 3.32 -2.97 8.01
CA PHE A 94 3.54 -3.99 9.04
C PHE A 94 4.97 -4.53 9.07
N TYR A 95 5.81 -4.15 8.11
CA TYR A 95 7.21 -4.51 8.10
C TYR A 95 8.05 -3.46 7.37
N VAL A 96 9.18 -3.13 7.99
CA VAL A 96 10.25 -2.30 7.42
C VAL A 96 11.44 -3.21 7.22
N LEU A 97 11.94 -3.28 6.00
CA LEU A 97 13.10 -4.07 5.64
C LEU A 97 14.35 -3.45 6.26
N ASP A 98 15.23 -4.32 6.77
CA ASP A 98 16.54 -3.89 7.27
C ASP A 98 17.32 -3.16 6.16
N PRO A 99 17.81 -1.93 6.41
CA PRO A 99 18.48 -1.11 5.39
C PRO A 99 19.79 -1.73 4.87
N SER A 100 20.37 -2.70 5.57
CA SER A 100 21.54 -3.46 5.09
C SER A 100 21.19 -4.47 4.00
N VAL A 101 19.91 -4.84 3.85
CA VAL A 101 19.44 -5.78 2.84
C VAL A 101 19.22 -5.05 1.52
N LYS A 102 20.01 -5.40 0.50
CA LYS A 102 19.81 -4.87 -0.86
C LYS A 102 18.52 -5.44 -1.46
N SER A 103 17.52 -4.58 -1.63
CA SER A 103 16.22 -4.92 -2.20
C SER A 103 15.70 -3.79 -3.09
N ARG A 104 14.69 -4.10 -3.91
CA ARG A 104 13.95 -3.11 -4.73
C ARG A 104 12.72 -2.53 -4.01
N TRP A 105 12.52 -2.93 -2.77
CA TRP A 105 11.41 -2.50 -1.91
C TRP A 105 11.93 -2.39 -0.47
N HIS A 106 11.31 -1.52 0.31
CA HIS A 106 11.70 -1.27 1.70
C HIS A 106 10.58 -1.56 2.69
N TYR A 107 9.33 -1.54 2.24
CA TYR A 107 8.17 -1.66 3.12
C TYR A 107 7.22 -2.74 2.65
N LEU A 108 6.50 -3.32 3.60
CA LEU A 108 5.31 -4.11 3.34
C LEU A 108 4.11 -3.45 4.02
N GLU A 109 3.05 -3.23 3.25
CA GLU A 109 1.73 -2.83 3.74
C GLU A 109 0.71 -3.97 3.59
N ALA A 110 -0.19 -4.08 4.56
CA ALA A 110 -1.35 -4.96 4.50
C ALA A 110 -2.59 -4.14 4.14
N SER A 111 -3.48 -4.70 3.33
CA SER A 111 -4.74 -4.06 2.99
C SER A 111 -5.53 -3.71 4.27
N PRO A 112 -6.22 -2.56 4.33
CA PRO A 112 -6.92 -2.12 5.53
C PRO A 112 -8.09 -3.05 5.92
N GLU A 113 -8.65 -2.88 7.11
CA GLU A 113 -9.80 -3.66 7.62
C GLU A 113 -10.96 -3.75 6.61
N ASN A 114 -11.26 -2.65 5.95
CA ASN A 114 -12.38 -2.48 5.02
C ASN A 114 -12.06 -2.77 3.55
N TRP A 115 -10.96 -3.45 3.23
CA TRP A 115 -10.54 -3.67 1.83
C TRP A 115 -11.52 -4.51 0.99
N ASN A 116 -12.35 -5.31 1.65
CA ASN A 116 -13.39 -6.14 1.03
C ASN A 116 -14.75 -5.42 1.10
N ASP A 117 -14.83 -4.22 0.50
CA ASP A 117 -16.04 -3.38 0.46
C ASP A 117 -16.66 -3.07 1.84
N GLY A 118 -15.83 -3.01 2.88
CA GLY A 118 -16.26 -2.79 4.26
C GLY A 118 -16.75 -4.04 5.00
N GLU A 119 -16.71 -5.21 4.37
CA GLU A 119 -16.99 -6.49 5.01
C GLU A 119 -15.73 -7.11 5.65
N SER A 120 -15.94 -8.13 6.46
CA SER A 120 -14.91 -9.03 6.97
C SER A 120 -14.03 -9.59 5.85
N ASP A 121 -12.85 -10.09 6.22
CA ASP A 121 -11.98 -10.76 5.27
C ASP A 121 -12.71 -11.92 4.56
N PRO A 122 -12.69 -11.97 3.22
CA PRO A 122 -13.32 -13.02 2.47
C PRO A 122 -12.55 -14.33 2.66
N GLN A 123 -13.29 -15.43 2.62
CA GLN A 123 -12.70 -16.76 2.55
C GLN A 123 -12.59 -17.23 1.10
N SER A 124 -11.48 -17.90 0.79
CA SER A 124 -11.28 -18.54 -0.50
C SER A 124 -10.61 -19.90 -0.31
N ILE A 125 -10.81 -20.79 -1.28
CA ILE A 125 -9.92 -21.94 -1.49
C ILE A 125 -8.53 -21.43 -1.89
N TRP A 126 -7.49 -22.25 -1.73
CA TRP A 126 -6.14 -21.83 -2.10
C TRP A 126 -5.98 -21.73 -3.63
N CYS A 127 -6.48 -22.74 -4.34
CA CYS A 127 -6.50 -22.84 -5.80
C CYS A 127 -7.62 -23.79 -6.22
N GLN A 128 -8.36 -23.45 -7.27
CA GLN A 128 -9.40 -24.30 -7.88
C GLN A 128 -8.92 -25.72 -8.25
N ASN A 129 -7.67 -25.84 -8.68
CA ASN A 129 -7.05 -27.12 -8.94
C ASN A 129 -6.26 -27.50 -7.70
N GLU A 130 -6.93 -28.15 -6.76
CA GLU A 130 -6.37 -28.51 -5.47
C GLU A 130 -5.21 -29.50 -5.55
N LYS A 131 -4.90 -30.06 -6.73
CA LYS A 131 -3.79 -30.99 -6.95
C LYS A 131 -2.65 -30.37 -7.75
N VAL A 132 -2.81 -29.13 -8.22
CA VAL A 132 -1.78 -28.45 -9.01
C VAL A 132 -0.53 -28.26 -8.18
N PHE A 133 0.62 -28.59 -8.75
CA PHE A 133 1.93 -28.22 -8.20
C PHE A 133 2.33 -26.89 -8.85
N VAL A 134 2.36 -25.81 -8.08
CA VAL A 134 2.80 -24.50 -8.56
C VAL A 134 4.32 -24.55 -8.70
N LYS A 135 4.81 -24.53 -9.95
CA LYS A 135 6.25 -24.59 -10.21
C LYS A 135 6.94 -23.39 -9.55
N SER A 136 7.76 -23.65 -8.53
CA SER A 136 8.87 -22.74 -8.22
C SER A 136 9.78 -22.71 -9.45
N SER A 137 10.14 -21.52 -9.93
CA SER A 137 11.04 -21.32 -11.07
C SER A 137 12.48 -21.79 -10.75
N LEU A 138 12.64 -23.07 -10.43
CA LEU A 138 13.91 -23.78 -10.38
C LEU A 138 13.92 -24.73 -11.58
N THR A 139 14.69 -24.37 -12.59
CA THR A 139 14.98 -25.20 -13.76
C THR A 139 15.82 -26.40 -13.32
N GLY A 140 15.23 -27.58 -13.24
CA GLY A 140 15.96 -28.82 -12.98
C GLY A 140 15.04 -30.04 -13.00
N ASN A 141 15.40 -31.05 -13.79
CA ASN A 141 14.68 -32.33 -13.95
C ASN A 141 14.81 -33.23 -12.70
N THR A 142 14.30 -32.78 -11.55
CA THR A 142 14.04 -33.66 -10.39
C THR A 142 12.53 -33.84 -10.21
N PRO A 143 12.07 -35.01 -9.72
CA PRO A 143 10.65 -35.24 -9.44
C PRO A 143 10.11 -34.08 -8.58
N ALA A 144 9.08 -33.40 -9.06
CA ALA A 144 8.62 -32.11 -8.57
C ALA A 144 8.37 -32.07 -7.06
N LYS A 145 9.38 -31.62 -6.30
CA LYS A 145 9.22 -31.20 -4.91
C LYS A 145 8.95 -29.69 -4.93
N SER A 146 7.71 -29.29 -5.19
CA SER A 146 7.38 -27.87 -5.12
C SER A 146 7.53 -27.38 -3.69
N VAL A 147 8.34 -26.35 -3.53
CA VAL A 147 8.26 -25.44 -2.40
C VAL A 147 8.44 -24.05 -3.00
N THR A 148 7.32 -23.37 -3.29
CA THR A 148 7.38 -21.91 -3.40
C THR A 148 8.03 -21.37 -2.13
N SER A 149 8.87 -20.34 -2.22
CA SER A 149 9.62 -19.90 -1.04
C SER A 149 8.70 -19.44 0.08
N GLY A 150 9.08 -19.72 1.33
CA GLY A 150 8.40 -19.23 2.51
C GLY A 150 8.92 -17.88 3.01
N LEU A 151 10.04 -17.40 2.45
CA LEU A 151 10.81 -16.28 2.98
C LEU A 151 10.11 -14.94 2.81
N ILE A 152 10.53 -13.95 3.58
CA ILE A 152 10.15 -12.54 3.39
C ILE A 152 10.60 -12.09 2.00
N GLY A 153 9.73 -11.38 1.28
CA GLY A 153 9.92 -10.91 -0.09
C GLY A 153 9.51 -11.92 -1.18
N SER A 154 9.03 -13.11 -0.81
CA SER A 154 8.66 -14.14 -1.80
C SER A 154 7.17 -14.14 -2.17
N GLY A 155 6.29 -13.48 -1.40
CA GLY A 155 4.85 -13.56 -1.61
C GLY A 155 4.42 -13.09 -3.00
N ALA A 156 5.01 -12.01 -3.51
CA ALA A 156 4.72 -11.47 -4.84
C ALA A 156 5.05 -12.48 -5.95
N LYS A 157 6.25 -13.08 -5.92
CA LYS A 157 6.69 -14.06 -6.92
C LYS A 157 5.87 -15.35 -6.84
N ASN A 158 5.56 -15.80 -5.62
CA ASN A 158 4.71 -16.97 -5.41
C ASN A 158 3.32 -16.72 -5.98
N THR A 159 2.70 -15.59 -5.65
CA THR A 159 1.38 -15.18 -6.16
C THR A 159 1.37 -15.18 -7.68
N GLN A 160 2.37 -14.57 -8.33
CA GLN A 160 2.47 -14.59 -9.79
C GLN A 160 2.52 -16.01 -10.38
N SER A 161 3.21 -16.93 -9.71
CA SER A 161 3.31 -18.33 -10.14
C SER A 161 1.98 -19.08 -9.95
N ILE A 162 1.27 -18.77 -8.85
CA ILE A 162 -0.07 -19.30 -8.57
C ILE A 162 -1.07 -18.80 -9.62
N LEU A 163 -1.05 -17.51 -9.98
CA LEU A 163 -1.93 -16.93 -11.01
C LEU A 163 -1.73 -17.58 -12.39
N GLY A 164 -0.51 -18.04 -12.71
CA GLY A 164 -0.24 -18.81 -13.93
C GLY A 164 -0.74 -20.26 -13.89
N SER A 165 -1.11 -20.77 -12.71
CA SER A 165 -1.52 -22.16 -12.49
C SER A 165 -3.00 -22.29 -12.09
N CYS A 166 -3.60 -21.22 -11.57
CA CYS A 166 -4.92 -21.18 -10.93
C CYS A 166 -5.72 -19.99 -11.48
N ALA A 167 -6.89 -20.27 -12.08
CA ALA A 167 -7.80 -19.22 -12.58
C ALA A 167 -8.63 -18.57 -11.45
N SER A 168 -8.76 -19.24 -10.31
CA SER A 168 -9.39 -18.73 -9.09
C SER A 168 -8.74 -19.36 -7.85
N GLY A 169 -8.84 -18.64 -6.73
CA GLY A 169 -8.23 -18.99 -5.46
C GLY A 169 -7.73 -17.76 -4.70
N ALA A 170 -7.08 -18.00 -3.57
CA ALA A 170 -6.63 -16.96 -2.65
C ALA A 170 -5.67 -15.94 -3.31
N ALA A 171 -4.78 -16.40 -4.18
CA ALA A 171 -3.89 -15.53 -4.95
C ALA A 171 -4.65 -14.62 -5.92
N ASN A 172 -5.71 -15.13 -6.56
CA ASN A 172 -6.55 -14.37 -7.48
C ASN A 172 -7.34 -13.30 -6.73
N VAL A 173 -7.87 -13.63 -5.54
CA VAL A 173 -8.53 -12.67 -4.66
C VAL A 173 -7.56 -11.54 -4.27
N SER A 174 -6.35 -11.88 -3.80
CA SER A 174 -5.37 -10.85 -3.42
C SER A 174 -4.94 -9.98 -4.60
N ALA A 175 -4.69 -10.57 -5.77
CA ALA A 175 -4.25 -9.87 -6.97
C ALA A 175 -5.37 -9.07 -7.66
N ALA A 176 -6.64 -9.31 -7.33
CA ALA A 176 -7.77 -8.52 -7.82
C ALA A 176 -7.95 -7.20 -7.05
N TYR A 177 -7.42 -7.10 -5.83
CA TYR A 177 -7.52 -5.89 -5.03
C TYR A 177 -6.83 -4.69 -5.69
N ARG A 178 -7.45 -3.51 -5.61
CA ARG A 178 -7.01 -2.25 -6.24
C ARG A 178 -6.88 -1.09 -5.23
N GLY A 179 -6.57 -1.41 -3.97
CA GLY A 179 -6.35 -0.40 -2.92
C GLY A 179 -5.33 0.65 -3.35
N GLY A 180 -5.66 1.92 -3.14
CA GLY A 180 -4.82 3.06 -3.54
C GLY A 180 -4.58 3.20 -5.05
N GLY A 181 -5.34 2.50 -5.89
CA GLY A 181 -5.13 2.48 -7.36
C GLY A 181 -4.01 1.54 -7.83
N TYR A 182 -3.45 0.72 -6.93
CA TYR A 182 -2.33 -0.17 -7.25
C TYR A 182 -2.79 -1.58 -7.64
N GLY A 183 -2.09 -2.19 -8.60
CA GLY A 183 -2.37 -3.54 -9.11
C GLY A 183 -1.41 -4.64 -8.65
N ASN A 184 -0.41 -4.30 -7.82
CA ASN A 184 0.64 -5.22 -7.37
C ASN A 184 0.40 -5.78 -5.96
N TRP A 185 -0.87 -5.89 -5.55
CA TRP A 185 -1.27 -6.61 -4.34
C TRP A 185 -1.12 -8.13 -4.54
N PHE A 186 -0.73 -8.84 -3.48
CA PHE A 186 -0.41 -10.26 -3.56
C PHE A 186 -0.73 -11.02 -2.27
N LEU A 187 -0.77 -12.35 -2.37
CA LEU A 187 -0.99 -13.23 -1.23
C LEU A 187 0.34 -13.43 -0.46
N PRO A 188 0.38 -13.16 0.86
CA PRO A 188 1.63 -13.17 1.63
C PRO A 188 2.29 -14.55 1.65
N SER A 189 3.62 -14.59 1.65
CA SER A 189 4.37 -15.80 1.98
C SER A 189 4.17 -16.19 3.45
N LYS A 190 4.57 -17.41 3.82
CA LYS A 190 4.44 -17.89 5.19
C LYS A 190 5.15 -16.98 6.20
N GLU A 191 6.38 -16.52 5.94
CA GLU A 191 7.06 -15.62 6.89
C GLU A 191 6.51 -14.18 6.84
N GLU A 192 5.94 -13.72 5.72
CA GLU A 192 5.23 -12.43 5.66
C GLU A 192 3.94 -12.47 6.48
N LEU A 193 3.17 -13.55 6.38
CA LEU A 193 1.95 -13.76 7.16
C LEU A 193 2.24 -13.83 8.68
N LYS A 194 3.42 -14.37 9.04
CA LYS A 194 3.90 -14.36 10.43
C LYS A 194 4.14 -12.96 10.94
N LEU A 195 4.72 -12.08 10.12
CA LEU A 195 4.91 -10.67 10.44
C LEU A 195 3.57 -9.96 10.59
N MET A 196 2.59 -10.25 9.73
CA MET A 196 1.24 -9.72 9.87
C MET A 196 0.63 -10.13 11.21
N TYR A 197 0.72 -11.41 11.61
CA TYR A 197 0.21 -11.86 12.91
C TYR A 197 0.92 -11.16 14.08
N LYS A 198 2.25 -10.97 14.00
CA LYS A 198 3.02 -10.26 15.03
C LYS A 198 2.52 -8.81 15.20
N ASN A 199 2.22 -8.13 14.09
CA ASN A 199 1.80 -6.73 14.05
C ASN A 199 0.28 -6.55 13.86
N ARG A 200 -0.52 -7.60 14.11
CA ARG A 200 -1.95 -7.63 13.81
C ARG A 200 -2.77 -6.56 14.51
N ALA A 201 -2.32 -6.11 15.69
CA ALA A 201 -2.95 -5.03 16.43
C ALA A 201 -2.81 -3.67 15.74
N ALA A 202 -1.70 -3.44 15.02
CA ALA A 202 -1.50 -2.22 14.25
C ALA A 202 -2.29 -2.26 12.93
N ILE A 203 -2.34 -3.42 12.27
CA ILE A 203 -3.07 -3.60 11.01
C ILE A 203 -4.59 -3.56 11.22
N GLY A 204 -5.10 -4.20 12.27
CA GLY A 204 -6.54 -4.29 12.57
C GLY A 204 -7.31 -5.28 11.69
N GLY A 205 -8.59 -5.48 12.02
CA GLY A 205 -9.56 -6.14 11.13
C GLY A 205 -9.36 -7.63 10.81
N PHE A 206 -8.53 -8.35 11.58
CA PHE A 206 -8.35 -9.79 11.35
C PHE A 206 -9.45 -10.62 11.98
N GLU A 207 -9.93 -11.60 11.22
CA GLU A 207 -10.87 -12.60 11.67
C GLU A 207 -10.21 -13.66 12.55
N SER A 208 -11.02 -14.21 13.45
CA SER A 208 -10.62 -15.33 14.30
C SER A 208 -10.64 -16.63 13.48
N GLY A 209 -9.55 -16.89 12.75
CA GLY A 209 -9.45 -18.09 11.92
C GLY A 209 -8.09 -18.23 11.27
N ALA A 210 -8.00 -19.15 10.31
CA ALA A 210 -6.77 -19.37 9.57
C ALA A 210 -6.76 -18.58 8.26
N TYR A 211 -5.59 -18.04 7.94
CA TYR A 211 -5.31 -17.24 6.76
C TYR A 211 -4.39 -17.99 5.81
N TRP A 212 -4.64 -17.88 4.51
CA TRP A 212 -3.79 -18.47 3.50
C TRP A 212 -2.44 -17.74 3.36
N SER A 213 -1.39 -18.51 3.13
CA SER A 213 -0.13 -18.02 2.57
C SER A 213 0.03 -18.51 1.12
N SER A 214 0.86 -17.83 0.35
CA SER A 214 1.29 -18.25 -0.99
C SER A 214 2.37 -19.35 -0.97
N THR A 215 2.74 -19.85 0.22
CA THR A 215 3.75 -20.89 0.38
C THR A 215 3.14 -22.29 0.26
N GLU A 216 3.26 -22.87 -0.92
CA GLU A 216 2.95 -24.26 -1.24
C GLU A 216 3.99 -25.24 -0.68
N LEU A 217 3.54 -26.36 -0.11
CA LEU A 217 4.38 -27.51 0.28
C LEU A 217 4.33 -28.64 -0.75
N ALA A 218 3.16 -28.86 -1.34
CA ALA A 218 2.93 -29.92 -2.31
C ALA A 218 1.66 -29.65 -3.11
N GLY A 219 1.42 -30.44 -4.16
CA GLY A 219 0.26 -30.30 -5.04
C GLY A 219 -1.07 -30.23 -4.31
N SER A 220 -1.23 -30.95 -3.19
CA SER A 220 -2.44 -30.93 -2.35
C SER A 220 -2.39 -30.00 -1.13
N TYR A 221 -1.22 -29.48 -0.77
CA TYR A 221 -1.00 -28.83 0.53
C TYR A 221 -0.37 -27.46 0.39
N SER A 222 -0.95 -26.47 1.07
CA SER A 222 -0.41 -25.12 1.16
C SER A 222 -0.37 -24.61 2.60
N GLY A 223 0.48 -23.63 2.84
CA GLY A 223 0.71 -23.02 4.14
C GLY A 223 -0.43 -22.10 4.54
N ALA A 224 -0.85 -22.21 5.79
CA ALA A 224 -1.80 -21.32 6.42
C ALA A 224 -1.29 -20.95 7.83
N GLN A 225 -1.85 -19.88 8.39
CA GLN A 225 -1.58 -19.46 9.75
C GLN A 225 -2.87 -19.14 10.50
N SER A 226 -3.00 -19.67 11.70
CA SER A 226 -4.08 -19.32 12.62
C SER A 226 -3.85 -17.94 13.22
N PHE A 227 -4.83 -17.05 13.12
CA PHE A 227 -4.85 -15.73 13.77
C PHE A 227 -5.46 -15.79 15.18
N ILE A 228 -5.85 -16.97 15.66
CA ILE A 228 -6.25 -17.21 17.05
C ILE A 228 -5.01 -17.28 17.96
N ASN A 229 -3.95 -17.96 17.50
CA ASN A 229 -2.78 -18.29 18.33
C ASN A 229 -1.43 -18.17 17.60
N GLY A 230 -1.42 -17.84 16.31
CA GLY A 230 -0.21 -17.66 15.53
C GLY A 230 0.39 -18.94 14.97
N THR A 231 -0.23 -20.10 15.19
CA THR A 231 0.30 -21.38 14.70
C THR A 231 0.30 -21.43 13.18
N GLN A 232 1.44 -21.78 12.59
CA GLN A 232 1.59 -22.05 11.16
C GLN A 232 1.52 -23.54 10.88
N PHE A 233 0.86 -23.91 9.78
CA PHE A 233 0.67 -25.30 9.40
C PHE A 233 0.44 -25.43 7.89
N PHE A 234 0.53 -26.64 7.37
CA PHE A 234 0.14 -26.95 6.00
C PHE A 234 -1.20 -27.68 6.00
N THR A 235 -2.09 -27.31 5.09
CA THR A 235 -3.44 -27.88 5.00
C THR A 235 -3.90 -28.03 3.55
N GLN A 236 -5.01 -28.73 3.35
CA GLN A 236 -5.54 -29.04 2.02
C GLN A 236 -6.04 -27.78 1.32
N LYS A 237 -5.75 -27.66 0.03
CA LYS A 237 -6.10 -26.50 -0.81
C LYS A 237 -7.61 -26.29 -1.03
N CYS A 238 -8.42 -27.33 -0.79
CA CYS A 238 -9.88 -27.35 -0.94
C CYS A 238 -10.63 -26.28 -0.16
N CYS A 239 -10.08 -25.92 0.99
CA CYS A 239 -10.95 -25.60 2.08
C CYS A 239 -10.86 -24.10 2.37
N PRO A 240 -12.00 -23.39 2.48
CA PRO A 240 -12.00 -21.95 2.64
C PRO A 240 -11.16 -21.51 3.85
N ARG A 241 -10.31 -20.50 3.63
CA ARG A 241 -9.57 -19.78 4.67
C ARG A 241 -9.56 -18.31 4.30
N TYR A 242 -9.34 -17.47 5.30
CA TYR A 242 -9.31 -16.04 5.10
C TYR A 242 -8.13 -15.62 4.22
N VAL A 243 -8.33 -14.54 3.49
CA VAL A 243 -7.33 -13.94 2.60
C VAL A 243 -7.14 -12.51 3.04
N ARG A 244 -5.90 -12.04 3.09
CA ARG A 244 -5.60 -10.62 3.24
C ARG A 244 -4.45 -10.22 2.31
N PRO A 245 -4.70 -9.39 1.29
CA PRO A 245 -3.66 -8.92 0.39
C PRO A 245 -2.59 -8.09 1.13
N ILE A 246 -1.36 -8.23 0.67
CA ILE A 246 -0.25 -7.36 1.05
C ILE A 246 0.45 -6.83 -0.20
N ARG A 247 1.27 -5.80 -0.03
CA ARG A 247 2.05 -5.20 -1.10
C ARG A 247 3.42 -4.74 -0.59
N THR A 248 4.42 -4.79 -1.46
CA THR A 248 5.71 -4.12 -1.28
C THR A 248 5.74 -2.75 -1.94
N PHE A 249 6.45 -1.80 -1.35
CA PHE A 249 6.81 -0.53 -1.99
C PHE A 249 8.17 -0.01 -1.48
#